data_AF-A0A347AGS4-F1
#
_entry.id   AF-A0A347AGS4-F1
#
_cell.length_a   1.000
_cell.length_b   1.000
_cell.length_c   1.000
_cell.angle_alpha   90.00
_cell.angle_beta   90.00
_cell.angle_gamma   90.00
#
_symmetry.space_group_name_H-M   'P 1'
#
loop_
_entity.id
_entity.type
_entity.pdbx_description
1 polymer ?
#
loop_
_entity_poly.entity_id
_entity_poly.type
_entity_poly.pdbx_seq_one_letter_code
_entity_poly.pdbx_strand_id
1 'polypeptide(L)'
;MFFTVEGHEVRAEVEKEEIFKSKHSELSLKKLKIHFQVYNPIKIPKIIHSVEDKKRWKVLSSSYYYTEGNPVVRYIFEIEEIEVLNIKKLVVNDIKFNPYLYEEVIDESRGDKLAIKANSIIKEKDLQEIKEWMNQDSYLSVVRSGISRKMKKMRLEKVLWSKTDENNIKCHLTLIEKFDGDFKYPDNFSAEFKNIKKMLSKSINTQEMLIELLDRKQIISNAELKEIKKDHDEHLNLINLYEVDDLDEYLDKYQV
;
A
#
# COMPACT_ATOMS: atom_id res chain seq x y z
N MET A 1 23.61 -21.48 17.25
CA MET A 1 22.87 -21.33 15.99
C MET A 1 23.86 -20.94 14.91
N PHE A 2 23.74 -21.49 13.70
CA PHE A 2 24.64 -21.15 12.59
C PHE A 2 24.01 -20.11 11.66
N PHE A 3 24.80 -19.12 11.26
CA PHE A 3 24.40 -18.07 10.33
C PHE A 3 25.38 -17.93 9.18
N THR A 4 24.88 -17.56 8.01
CA THR A 4 25.69 -17.09 6.87
C THR A 4 25.76 -15.57 6.89
N VAL A 5 26.96 -15.03 7.07
CA VAL A 5 27.27 -13.59 7.16
C VAL A 5 28.33 -13.27 6.10
N GLU A 6 27.99 -12.44 5.11
CA GLU A 6 28.87 -12.14 3.95
C GLU A 6 29.45 -13.40 3.27
N GLY A 7 28.67 -14.48 3.20
CA GLY A 7 29.11 -15.76 2.61
C GLY A 7 29.93 -16.66 3.54
N HIS A 8 30.23 -16.24 4.76
CA HIS A 8 30.88 -17.05 5.78
C HIS A 8 29.86 -17.68 6.73
N GLU A 9 30.02 -18.97 7.00
CA GLU A 9 29.26 -19.64 8.06
C GLU A 9 29.90 -19.35 9.42
N VAL A 10 29.11 -18.81 10.35
CA VAL A 10 29.55 -18.48 11.70
C VAL A 10 28.65 -19.17 12.72
N ARG A 11 29.29 -19.71 13.77
CA ARG A 11 28.57 -20.20 14.95
C ARG A 11 28.30 -19.00 15.85
N ALA A 12 27.02 -18.72 16.05
CA ALA A 12 26.57 -17.66 16.94
C ALA A 12 25.93 -18.20 18.22
N GLU A 13 26.21 -17.53 19.32
CA GLU A 13 25.57 -17.68 20.61
C GLU A 13 24.45 -16.64 20.74
N VAL A 14 23.27 -17.06 21.19
CA VAL A 14 22.13 -16.17 21.41
C VAL A 14 22.19 -15.66 22.85
N GLU A 15 22.45 -14.37 23.04
CA GLU A 15 22.44 -13.73 24.35
C GLU A 15 21.02 -13.41 24.80
N LYS A 16 20.19 -12.92 23.87
CA LYS A 16 18.81 -12.53 24.14
C LYS A 16 17.91 -12.92 22.98
N GLU A 17 16.74 -13.45 23.31
CA GLU A 17 15.65 -13.71 22.38
C GLU A 17 14.40 -12.95 22.84
N GLU A 18 13.79 -12.24 21.92
CA GLU A 18 12.53 -11.54 22.11
C GLU A 18 11.56 -11.95 21.00
N ILE A 19 10.31 -12.20 21.36
CA ILE A 19 9.25 -12.56 20.42
C ILE A 19 8.27 -11.40 20.37
N PHE A 20 7.98 -10.93 19.16
CA PHE A 20 7.00 -9.88 18.92
C PHE A 20 6.02 -10.31 17.83
N LYS A 21 4.87 -9.64 17.74
CA LYS A 21 3.90 -9.89 16.66
C LYS A 21 4.15 -8.93 15.52
N SER A 22 4.25 -9.45 14.30
CA SER A 22 4.29 -8.64 13.09
C SER A 22 3.06 -7.74 13.03
N LYS A 23 3.29 -6.46 12.70
CA LYS A 23 2.22 -5.49 12.41
C LYS A 23 1.49 -5.82 11.09
N HIS A 24 2.16 -6.54 10.18
CA HIS A 24 1.61 -6.97 8.89
C HIS A 24 0.78 -8.23 9.03
N SER A 25 1.37 -9.33 9.46
CA SER A 25 0.77 -10.67 9.38
C SER A 25 0.17 -11.16 10.71
N GLU A 26 0.50 -10.50 11.82
CA GLU A 26 0.26 -10.96 13.21
C GLU A 26 1.03 -12.24 13.58
N LEU A 27 1.93 -12.71 12.71
CA LEU A 27 2.83 -13.83 13.01
C LEU A 27 3.80 -13.46 14.13
N SER A 28 4.17 -14.45 14.94
CA SER A 28 5.22 -14.30 15.93
C SER A 28 6.58 -14.34 15.24
N LEU A 29 7.25 -13.19 15.25
CA LEU A 29 8.61 -13.01 14.73
C LEU A 29 9.59 -12.92 15.90
N LYS A 30 10.86 -13.23 15.60
CA LYS A 30 11.93 -13.19 16.59
C LYS A 30 12.85 -11.99 16.36
N LYS A 31 13.29 -11.40 17.46
CA LYS A 31 14.42 -10.49 17.55
C LYS A 31 15.48 -11.12 18.42
N LEU A 32 16.69 -11.25 17.91
CA LEU A 32 17.80 -11.91 18.58
C LEU A 32 18.95 -10.93 18.78
N LYS A 33 19.63 -11.05 19.92
CA LYS A 33 20.96 -10.48 20.13
C LYS A 33 21.96 -11.63 20.10
N ILE A 34 22.82 -11.65 19.09
CA ILE A 34 23.73 -12.76 18.83
C ILE A 34 25.19 -12.32 18.92
N HIS A 35 26.04 -13.25 19.34
CA HIS A 35 27.49 -13.09 19.45
C HIS A 35 28.18 -14.13 18.61
N PHE A 36 29.19 -13.72 17.85
CA PHE A 36 30.01 -14.67 17.11
C PHE A 36 31.43 -14.12 16.93
N GLN A 37 32.33 -15.01 16.53
CA GLN A 37 33.75 -14.69 16.35
C GLN A 37 34.16 -15.04 14.92
N VAL A 38 35.02 -14.21 14.33
CA VAL A 38 35.59 -14.41 12.99
C VAL A 38 37.08 -14.11 13.02
N TYR A 39 37.86 -14.80 12.18
CA TYR A 39 39.31 -14.69 12.12
C TYR A 39 39.83 -13.45 11.36
N ASN A 40 38.94 -12.63 10.80
CA ASN A 40 39.25 -11.34 10.19
C ASN A 40 38.01 -10.43 10.29
N PRO A 41 38.18 -9.10 10.30
CA PRO A 41 37.05 -8.18 10.21
C PRO A 41 36.21 -8.45 8.96
N ILE A 42 34.90 -8.52 9.14
CA ILE A 42 33.94 -8.63 8.05
C ILE A 42 33.23 -7.30 7.83
N LYS A 43 32.76 -7.09 6.59
CA LYS A 43 31.79 -6.03 6.31
C LYS A 43 30.47 -6.39 6.96
N ILE A 44 29.81 -5.43 7.61
CA ILE A 44 28.55 -5.67 8.29
C ILE A 44 27.43 -5.71 7.23
N PRO A 45 26.77 -6.87 7.02
CA PRO A 45 25.69 -6.96 6.06
C PRO A 45 24.41 -6.33 6.60
N LYS A 46 23.49 -5.95 5.70
CA LYS A 46 22.12 -5.57 6.09
C LYS A 46 21.25 -6.79 6.40
N ILE A 47 21.55 -7.93 5.77
CA ILE A 47 20.75 -9.16 5.86
C ILE A 47 21.68 -10.35 6.06
N ILE A 48 21.33 -11.24 6.99
CA ILE A 48 22.00 -12.53 7.21
C ILE A 48 20.99 -13.67 7.09
N HIS A 49 21.49 -14.89 6.98
CA HIS A 49 20.65 -16.08 6.85
C HIS A 49 20.97 -17.07 7.96
N SER A 50 19.96 -17.69 8.56
CA SER A 50 20.18 -18.86 9.40
C SER A 50 20.42 -20.08 8.51
N VAL A 51 21.43 -20.87 8.83
CA VAL A 51 21.80 -22.07 8.06
C VAL A 51 20.77 -23.19 8.25
N GLU A 52 20.23 -23.30 9.46
CA GLU A 52 19.40 -24.41 9.91
C GLU A 52 17.99 -24.34 9.30
N ASP A 53 17.36 -23.17 9.32
CA ASP A 53 15.97 -22.97 8.88
C ASP A 53 15.83 -22.07 7.63
N LYS A 54 16.96 -21.62 7.05
CA LYS A 54 17.02 -20.75 5.88
C LYS A 54 16.26 -19.43 6.04
N LYS A 55 15.98 -19.02 7.28
CA LYS A 55 15.31 -17.74 7.55
C LYS A 55 16.24 -16.57 7.25
N ARG A 56 15.62 -15.47 6.81
CA ARG A 56 16.28 -14.19 6.55
C ARG A 56 16.15 -13.30 7.78
N TRP A 57 17.21 -12.59 8.11
CA TRP A 57 17.27 -11.73 9.27
C TRP A 57 17.85 -10.38 8.89
N LYS A 58 17.20 -9.29 9.30
CA LYS A 58 17.66 -7.92 9.12
C LYS A 58 18.60 -7.56 10.27
N VAL A 59 19.78 -7.04 9.96
CA VAL A 59 20.68 -6.48 10.98
C VAL A 59 20.19 -5.08 11.34
N LEU A 60 19.75 -4.91 12.58
CA LEU A 60 19.25 -3.64 13.11
C LEU A 60 20.39 -2.78 13.64
N SER A 61 21.28 -3.41 14.40
CA SER A 61 22.46 -2.77 14.97
C SER A 61 23.60 -3.79 15.07
N SER A 62 24.82 -3.26 15.13
CA SER A 62 26.03 -4.07 15.15
C SER A 62 27.11 -3.36 15.94
N SER A 63 27.80 -4.09 16.80
CA SER A 63 29.04 -3.66 17.43
C SER A 63 30.08 -4.77 17.34
N TYR A 64 31.34 -4.42 17.50
CA TYR A 64 32.43 -5.38 17.51
C TYR A 64 33.54 -4.90 18.42
N TYR A 65 34.34 -5.85 18.90
CA TYR A 65 35.54 -5.58 19.66
C TYR A 65 36.63 -6.58 19.30
N TYR A 66 37.87 -6.12 19.40
CA TYR A 66 39.06 -6.90 19.06
C TYR A 66 40.15 -6.60 20.08
N THR A 67 41.16 -7.47 20.12
CA THR A 67 42.35 -7.27 20.93
C THR A 67 43.51 -7.03 19.97
N GLU A 68 44.31 -6.00 20.21
CA GLU A 68 45.48 -5.70 19.38
C GLU A 68 46.44 -6.91 19.35
N GLY A 69 46.88 -7.28 18.15
CA GLY A 69 47.72 -8.47 17.92
C GLY A 69 46.95 -9.81 17.89
N ASN A 70 45.63 -9.82 18.09
CA ASN A 70 44.79 -11.01 17.93
C ASN A 70 43.93 -10.88 16.66
N PRO A 71 44.02 -11.82 15.69
CA PRO A 71 43.22 -11.77 14.47
C PRO A 71 41.72 -12.04 14.72
N VAL A 72 41.34 -12.56 15.89
CA VAL A 72 39.95 -12.86 16.22
C VAL A 72 39.19 -11.58 16.57
N VAL A 73 38.15 -11.29 15.79
CA VAL A 73 37.21 -10.20 16.04
C VAL A 73 35.90 -10.78 16.56
N ARG A 74 35.37 -10.19 17.63
CA ARG A 74 34.09 -10.58 18.22
C ARG A 74 33.01 -9.59 17.81
N TYR A 75 31.91 -10.09 17.28
CA TYR A 75 30.77 -9.30 16.81
C TYR A 75 29.55 -9.53 17.69
N ILE A 76 28.77 -8.48 17.86
CA ILE A 76 27.46 -8.48 18.51
C ILE A 76 26.47 -7.87 17.53
N PHE A 77 25.51 -8.66 17.05
CA PHE A 77 24.44 -8.18 16.19
C PHE A 77 23.10 -8.23 16.91
N GLU A 78 22.30 -7.18 16.77
CA GLU A 78 20.86 -7.25 16.99
C GLU A 78 20.18 -7.47 15.64
N ILE A 79 19.48 -8.59 15.53
CA ILE A 79 18.87 -9.04 14.30
C ILE A 79 17.37 -9.28 14.49
N GLU A 80 16.59 -9.04 13.44
CA GLU A 80 15.16 -9.22 13.43
C GLU A 80 14.75 -10.13 12.26
N GLU A 81 13.89 -11.10 12.53
CA GLU A 81 13.38 -12.03 11.53
C GLU A 81 12.61 -11.27 10.45
N ILE A 82 13.02 -11.44 9.18
CA ILE A 82 12.34 -10.85 8.03
C ILE A 82 11.18 -11.77 7.65
N GLU A 83 9.97 -11.25 7.74
CA GLU A 83 8.80 -11.93 7.19
C GLU A 83 8.70 -11.74 5.67
N VAL A 84 8.20 -12.75 4.97
CA VAL A 84 7.94 -12.69 3.53
C VAL A 84 6.43 -12.57 3.32
N LEU A 85 6.00 -11.41 2.83
CA LEU A 85 4.60 -11.12 2.57
C LEU A 85 4.21 -11.64 1.18
N ASN A 86 3.50 -12.76 1.13
CA ASN A 86 3.03 -13.37 -0.11
C ASN A 86 1.51 -13.20 -0.25
N ILE A 87 1.08 -12.09 -0.84
CA ILE A 87 -0.33 -11.91 -1.16
C ILE A 87 -0.75 -12.91 -2.24
N LYS A 88 -1.84 -13.62 -2.01
CA LYS A 88 -2.52 -14.43 -3.04
C LYS A 88 -3.71 -13.69 -3.62
N LYS A 89 -4.42 -12.97 -2.75
CA LYS A 89 -5.65 -12.26 -3.12
C LYS A 89 -5.95 -11.15 -2.12
N LEU A 90 -6.30 -9.98 -2.64
CA LEU A 90 -6.78 -8.86 -1.84
C LEU A 90 -8.30 -8.77 -2.04
N VAL A 91 -9.07 -8.90 -0.97
CA VAL A 91 -10.53 -8.77 -1.02
C VAL A 91 -10.91 -7.47 -0.32
N VAL A 92 -11.58 -6.58 -1.05
CA VAL A 92 -12.05 -5.29 -0.53
C VAL A 92 -13.55 -5.26 -0.71
N ASN A 93 -14.29 -5.25 0.41
CA ASN A 93 -15.71 -5.56 0.47
C ASN A 93 -16.00 -6.87 -0.30
N ASP A 94 -16.74 -6.80 -1.40
CA ASP A 94 -17.11 -7.94 -2.22
C ASP A 94 -16.24 -8.12 -3.47
N ILE A 95 -15.34 -7.16 -3.74
CA ILE A 95 -14.45 -7.21 -4.92
C ILE A 95 -13.16 -7.95 -4.59
N LYS A 96 -12.73 -8.72 -5.58
CA LYS A 96 -11.65 -9.70 -5.49
C LYS A 96 -10.51 -9.28 -6.41
N PHE A 97 -9.50 -8.63 -5.87
CA PHE A 97 -8.31 -8.21 -6.58
C PHE A 97 -7.24 -9.31 -6.56
N ASN A 98 -6.58 -9.51 -7.70
CA ASN A 98 -5.40 -10.36 -7.81
C ASN A 98 -4.20 -9.46 -8.15
N PRO A 99 -3.50 -8.94 -7.13
CA PRO A 99 -2.45 -7.96 -7.38
C PRO A 99 -1.25 -8.58 -8.10
N TYR A 100 -0.75 -7.91 -9.13
CA TYR A 100 0.53 -8.24 -9.75
C TYR A 100 1.69 -7.46 -9.10
N LEU A 101 1.38 -6.34 -8.45
CA LEU A 101 2.27 -5.64 -7.52
C LEU A 101 1.53 -5.39 -6.22
N TYR A 102 2.22 -5.62 -5.10
CA TYR A 102 1.66 -5.48 -3.77
C TYR A 102 2.74 -5.07 -2.77
N GLU A 103 2.43 -4.05 -1.98
CA GLU A 103 3.30 -3.55 -0.93
C GLU A 103 2.47 -3.24 0.31
N GLU A 104 3.04 -3.55 1.47
CA GLU A 104 2.54 -3.09 2.75
C GLU A 104 3.60 -2.25 3.44
N VAL A 105 3.20 -1.07 3.90
CA VAL A 105 4.06 -0.16 4.65
C VAL A 105 3.39 0.12 6.00
N ILE A 106 4.18 0.06 7.07
CA ILE A 106 3.75 0.61 8.36
C ILE A 106 4.09 2.10 8.34
N ASP A 107 3.06 2.92 8.27
CA ASP A 107 3.20 4.36 8.35
C ASP A 107 3.38 4.77 9.83
N GLU A 108 4.64 4.83 10.26
CA GLU A 108 5.03 5.27 11.60
C GLU A 108 4.60 6.73 11.84
N SER A 109 4.64 7.58 10.79
CA SER A 109 4.24 8.99 10.88
C SER A 109 2.75 9.16 11.17
N ARG A 110 1.94 8.17 10.80
CA ARG A 110 0.48 8.15 11.01
C ARG A 110 0.04 7.20 12.13
N GLY A 111 0.91 6.97 13.11
CA GLY A 111 0.59 6.19 14.31
C GLY A 111 0.63 4.68 14.07
N ASP A 112 1.67 4.22 13.39
CA ASP A 112 1.96 2.80 13.14
C ASP A 112 0.85 2.07 12.37
N LYS A 113 0.30 2.71 11.34
CA LYS A 113 -0.84 2.18 10.59
C LYS A 113 -0.43 1.43 9.35
N LEU A 114 -1.15 0.37 9.05
CA LEU A 114 -0.93 -0.40 7.83
C LEU A 114 -1.49 0.37 6.62
N ALA A 115 -0.59 0.73 5.70
CA ALA A 115 -0.92 1.17 4.35
C ALA A 115 -0.69 0.00 3.38
N ILE A 116 -1.62 -0.18 2.44
CA ILE A 116 -1.53 -1.16 1.36
C ILE A 116 -1.49 -0.39 0.05
N LYS A 117 -0.52 -0.72 -0.80
CA LYS A 117 -0.51 -0.35 -2.21
C LYS A 117 -0.64 -1.60 -3.04
N ALA A 118 -1.58 -1.61 -3.98
CA ALA A 118 -1.83 -2.78 -4.82
C ALA A 118 -2.17 -2.39 -6.24
N ASN A 119 -1.49 -3.02 -7.21
CA ASN A 119 -1.82 -2.89 -8.63
C ASN A 119 -2.49 -4.18 -9.10
N SER A 120 -3.63 -4.07 -9.76
CA SER A 120 -4.42 -5.21 -10.24
C SER A 120 -5.01 -4.90 -11.61
N ILE A 121 -5.31 -5.96 -12.37
CA ILE A 121 -6.16 -5.86 -13.56
C ILE A 121 -7.59 -6.16 -13.11
N ILE A 122 -8.51 -5.24 -13.41
CA ILE A 122 -9.93 -5.31 -13.04
C ILE A 122 -10.81 -5.10 -14.26
N LYS A 123 -12.11 -5.39 -14.11
CA LYS A 123 -13.12 -5.13 -15.13
C LYS A 123 -13.78 -3.77 -14.91
N GLU A 124 -14.37 -3.22 -15.96
CA GLU A 124 -15.15 -1.97 -15.90
C GLU A 124 -16.22 -1.99 -14.80
N LYS A 125 -16.90 -3.13 -14.61
CA LYS A 125 -17.89 -3.28 -13.53
C LYS A 125 -17.29 -3.01 -12.14
N ASP A 126 -16.11 -3.57 -11.88
CA ASP A 126 -15.43 -3.39 -10.58
C ASP A 126 -14.94 -1.95 -10.41
N LEU A 127 -14.58 -1.27 -11.51
CA LEU A 127 -14.23 0.15 -11.49
C LEU A 127 -15.43 1.01 -11.05
N GLN A 128 -16.64 0.71 -11.53
CA GLN A 128 -17.86 1.44 -11.12
C GLN A 128 -18.12 1.32 -9.62
N GLU A 129 -17.96 0.13 -9.04
CA GLU A 129 -18.09 -0.08 -7.59
C GLU A 129 -17.03 0.70 -6.80
N ILE A 130 -15.79 0.76 -7.30
CA ILE A 130 -14.72 1.57 -6.70
C ILE A 130 -15.10 3.06 -6.71
N LYS A 131 -15.80 3.56 -7.74
CA LYS A 131 -16.31 4.94 -7.78
C LYS A 131 -17.26 5.22 -6.63
N GLU A 132 -18.16 4.29 -6.36
CA GLU A 132 -19.11 4.44 -5.26
C GLU A 132 -18.39 4.56 -3.91
N TRP A 133 -17.32 3.79 -3.71
CA TRP A 133 -16.49 3.87 -2.50
C TRP A 133 -15.82 5.23 -2.34
N MET A 134 -15.34 5.83 -3.44
CA MET A 134 -14.73 7.16 -3.43
C MET A 134 -15.73 8.28 -3.07
N ASN A 135 -17.02 8.09 -3.35
CA ASN A 135 -18.06 9.07 -3.07
C ASN A 135 -18.62 8.97 -1.65
N GLN A 136 -18.56 7.79 -1.03
CA GLN A 136 -19.20 7.53 0.26
C GLN A 136 -18.32 7.82 1.49
N ASP A 137 -17.04 8.21 1.30
CA ASP A 137 -16.04 8.44 2.36
C ASP A 137 -16.15 7.43 3.53
N SER A 138 -16.24 6.15 3.17
CA SER A 138 -16.58 5.06 4.09
C SER A 138 -15.40 4.10 4.30
N TYR A 139 -15.43 3.37 5.41
CA TYR A 139 -14.44 2.35 5.70
C TYR A 139 -14.79 1.03 5.01
N LEU A 140 -13.86 0.55 4.20
CA LEU A 140 -13.92 -0.70 3.47
C LEU A 140 -13.42 -1.86 4.33
N SER A 141 -13.98 -3.04 4.11
CA SER A 141 -13.56 -4.28 4.74
C SER A 141 -12.49 -4.95 3.90
N VAL A 142 -11.28 -5.12 4.42
CA VAL A 142 -10.12 -5.63 3.66
C VAL A 142 -9.62 -6.94 4.25
N VAL A 143 -9.48 -7.97 3.41
CA VAL A 143 -8.88 -9.26 3.74
C VAL A 143 -7.71 -9.54 2.80
N ARG A 144 -6.56 -9.89 3.38
CA ARG A 144 -5.29 -10.09 2.67
C ARG A 144 -4.92 -11.56 2.60
N SER A 145 -5.65 -12.31 1.79
CA SER A 145 -5.45 -13.75 1.67
C SER A 145 -4.04 -14.09 1.21
N GLY A 146 -3.34 -14.94 1.95
CA GLY A 146 -1.92 -15.25 1.76
C GLY A 146 -1.01 -14.63 2.82
N ILE A 147 -1.43 -13.50 3.42
CA ILE A 147 -0.73 -12.82 4.51
C ILE A 147 -1.50 -12.98 5.82
N SER A 148 -2.74 -12.51 5.86
CA SER A 148 -3.61 -12.63 7.03
C SER A 148 -5.09 -12.71 6.61
N ARG A 149 -5.82 -13.65 7.19
CA ARG A 149 -7.27 -13.81 6.98
C ARG A 149 -8.11 -12.88 7.87
N LYS A 150 -7.48 -12.17 8.79
CA LYS A 150 -8.16 -11.23 9.66
C LYS A 150 -8.60 -10.01 8.84
N MET A 151 -9.88 -9.69 8.93
CA MET A 151 -10.46 -8.52 8.31
C MET A 151 -9.92 -7.25 9.00
N LYS A 152 -9.44 -6.29 8.20
CA LYS A 152 -9.09 -4.94 8.63
C LYS A 152 -10.06 -3.94 8.04
N LYS A 153 -10.39 -2.90 8.80
CA LYS A 153 -11.15 -1.75 8.29
C LYS A 153 -10.16 -0.73 7.73
N MET A 154 -10.31 -0.37 6.47
CA MET A 154 -9.39 0.53 5.77
C MET A 154 -10.17 1.59 4.99
N ARG A 155 -9.60 2.78 4.86
CA ARG A 155 -10.11 3.84 4.01
C ARG A 155 -9.38 3.82 2.68
N LEU A 156 -10.11 4.06 1.59
CA LEU A 156 -9.54 4.27 0.27
C LEU A 156 -8.94 5.68 0.21
N GLU A 157 -7.62 5.77 0.14
CA GLU A 157 -6.91 7.06 0.07
C GLU A 157 -6.75 7.51 -1.38
N LYS A 158 -6.38 6.59 -2.27
CA LYS A 158 -6.10 6.91 -3.67
C LYS A 158 -6.50 5.75 -4.58
N VAL A 159 -7.01 6.12 -5.74
CA VAL A 159 -7.22 5.25 -6.90
C VAL A 159 -6.50 5.91 -8.07
N LEU A 160 -5.78 5.13 -8.87
CA LEU A 160 -5.35 5.51 -10.22
C LEU A 160 -5.71 4.38 -11.16
N TRP A 161 -5.99 4.68 -12.42
CA TRP A 161 -6.31 3.66 -13.38
C TRP A 161 -5.93 4.05 -14.81
N SER A 162 -5.76 3.05 -15.67
CA SER A 162 -5.53 3.23 -17.11
C SER A 162 -6.25 2.11 -17.87
N LYS A 163 -6.76 2.43 -19.06
CA LYS A 163 -7.34 1.41 -19.95
C LYS A 163 -6.23 0.60 -20.60
N THR A 164 -6.43 -0.71 -20.70
CA THR A 164 -5.49 -1.59 -21.44
C THR A 164 -6.09 -2.12 -22.72
N ASP A 165 -7.28 -2.71 -22.62
CA ASP A 165 -8.08 -3.19 -23.75
C ASP A 165 -9.57 -2.92 -23.47
N GLU A 166 -10.49 -3.39 -24.33
CA GLU A 166 -11.92 -3.09 -24.21
C GLU A 166 -12.57 -3.51 -22.89
N ASN A 167 -11.97 -4.43 -22.12
CA ASN A 167 -12.59 -4.97 -20.89
C ASN A 167 -11.67 -4.97 -19.66
N ASN A 168 -10.38 -4.70 -19.82
CA ASN A 168 -9.39 -4.74 -18.76
C ASN A 168 -8.85 -3.34 -18.46
N ILE A 169 -8.77 -3.08 -17.16
CA ILE A 169 -8.31 -1.81 -16.59
C ILE A 169 -7.21 -2.14 -15.61
N LYS A 170 -6.04 -1.54 -15.78
CA LYS A 170 -5.03 -1.53 -14.72
C LYS A 170 -5.50 -0.54 -13.66
N CYS A 171 -5.55 -0.98 -12.43
CA CYS A 171 -5.99 -0.18 -11.29
C CYS A 171 -4.96 -0.27 -10.17
N HIS A 172 -4.57 0.90 -9.65
CA HIS A 172 -3.78 1.06 -8.45
C HIS A 172 -4.66 1.54 -7.31
N LEU A 173 -4.55 0.87 -6.16
CA LEU A 173 -5.27 1.20 -4.94
C LEU A 173 -4.30 1.49 -3.81
N THR A 174 -4.54 2.60 -3.11
CA THR A 174 -3.91 2.91 -1.83
C THR A 174 -4.97 2.85 -0.72
N LEU A 175 -4.80 1.92 0.21
CA LEU A 175 -5.70 1.71 1.35
C LEU A 175 -4.94 1.97 2.65
N ILE A 176 -5.57 2.65 3.61
CA ILE A 176 -4.95 2.89 4.92
C ILE A 176 -5.87 2.41 6.03
N GLU A 177 -5.31 1.71 7.02
CA GLU A 177 -6.03 1.23 8.20
C GLU A 177 -6.74 2.36 8.96
N LYS A 178 -7.95 2.04 9.44
CA LYS A 178 -8.80 2.96 10.19
C LYS A 178 -8.06 3.59 11.38
N PHE A 179 -8.34 4.89 11.57
CA PHE A 179 -7.94 5.65 12.75
C PHE A 179 -9.13 5.80 13.70
N ASP A 180 -8.90 5.63 15.01
CA ASP A 180 -9.93 5.76 16.05
C ASP A 180 -9.76 7.04 16.92
N GLY A 181 -8.89 7.98 16.55
CA GLY A 181 -8.71 9.27 17.26
C GLY A 181 -8.87 10.53 16.39
N ASP A 182 -8.46 11.69 16.91
CA ASP A 182 -8.53 13.01 16.23
C ASP A 182 -7.34 13.36 15.30
N PHE A 183 -6.67 12.38 14.70
CA PHE A 183 -5.55 12.66 13.80
C PHE A 183 -6.11 13.00 12.43
N LYS A 184 -6.23 14.32 12.19
CA LYS A 184 -6.52 14.84 10.86
C LYS A 184 -5.35 14.48 9.96
N TYR A 185 -5.62 13.66 8.95
CA TYR A 185 -4.67 13.42 7.87
C TYR A 185 -4.13 14.76 7.38
N PRO A 186 -2.81 14.93 7.19
CA PRO A 186 -2.36 15.89 6.21
C PRO A 186 -2.91 15.36 4.88
N ASP A 187 -4.03 15.92 4.46
CA ASP A 187 -4.52 15.65 3.13
C ASP A 187 -3.41 16.10 2.18
N ASN A 188 -2.73 15.13 1.55
CA ASN A 188 -1.77 15.42 0.49
C ASN A 188 -2.44 16.12 -0.71
N PHE A 189 -3.78 16.19 -0.70
CA PHE A 189 -4.55 17.18 -1.43
C PHE A 189 -4.88 18.31 -0.48
N SER A 190 -4.17 19.43 -0.63
CA SER A 190 -4.37 20.62 0.18
C SER A 190 -5.87 20.97 0.32
N ALA A 191 -6.28 21.62 1.41
CA ALA A 191 -7.68 21.98 1.65
C ALA A 191 -8.29 22.71 0.42
N GLU A 192 -7.44 23.43 -0.31
CA GLU A 192 -7.71 24.07 -1.59
C GLU A 192 -8.12 23.06 -2.67
N PHE A 193 -7.42 21.93 -2.86
CA PHE A 193 -7.82 20.91 -3.84
C PHE A 193 -9.12 20.20 -3.45
N LYS A 194 -9.33 19.93 -2.16
CA LYS A 194 -10.63 19.43 -1.67
C LYS A 194 -11.76 20.44 -1.91
N ASN A 195 -11.49 21.72 -1.67
CA ASN A 195 -12.44 22.79 -1.95
C ASN A 195 -12.70 22.93 -3.45
N ILE A 196 -11.67 22.81 -4.31
CA ILE A 196 -11.81 22.79 -5.77
C ILE A 196 -12.67 21.61 -6.20
N LYS A 197 -12.40 20.39 -5.70
CA LYS A 197 -13.22 19.21 -5.97
C LYS A 197 -14.67 19.44 -5.55
N LYS A 198 -14.91 19.97 -4.35
CA LYS A 198 -16.24 20.31 -3.84
C LYS A 198 -16.94 21.39 -4.68
N MET A 199 -16.22 22.42 -5.10
CA MET A 199 -16.74 23.48 -5.97
C MET A 199 -17.08 22.95 -7.36
N LEU A 200 -16.22 22.10 -7.93
CA LEU A 200 -16.47 21.41 -9.20
C LEU A 200 -17.74 20.55 -9.08
N SER A 201 -17.85 19.69 -8.07
CA SER A 201 -19.06 18.88 -7.83
C SER A 201 -20.31 19.74 -7.65
N LYS A 202 -20.22 20.89 -6.98
CA LYS A 202 -21.36 21.82 -6.85
C LYS A 202 -21.73 22.46 -8.20
N SER A 203 -20.75 22.86 -8.99
CA SER A 203 -20.95 23.45 -10.33
C SER A 203 -21.64 22.44 -11.24
N ILE A 204 -21.14 21.21 -11.25
CA ILE A 204 -21.71 20.04 -11.90
C ILE A 204 -23.19 19.88 -11.56
N ASN A 205 -23.52 19.77 -10.27
CA ASN A 205 -24.91 19.53 -9.85
C ASN A 205 -25.82 20.72 -10.22
N THR A 206 -25.26 21.93 -10.21
CA THR A 206 -26.00 23.13 -10.60
C THR A 206 -26.27 23.14 -12.11
N GLN A 207 -25.34 22.65 -12.93
CA GLN A 207 -25.53 22.48 -14.37
C GLN A 207 -26.61 21.44 -14.66
N GLU A 208 -26.61 20.29 -13.96
CA GLU A 208 -27.68 19.28 -14.06
C GLU A 208 -29.05 19.88 -13.72
N MET A 209 -29.16 20.55 -12.58
CA MET A 209 -30.42 21.21 -12.17
C MET A 209 -30.86 22.28 -13.16
N LEU A 210 -29.92 23.00 -13.81
CA LEU A 210 -30.23 23.98 -14.84
C LEU A 210 -30.78 23.29 -16.10
N ILE A 211 -30.16 22.20 -16.55
CA ILE A 211 -30.63 21.41 -17.70
C ILE A 211 -32.04 20.89 -17.43
N GLU A 212 -32.30 20.32 -16.24
CA GLU A 212 -33.64 19.88 -15.84
C GLU A 212 -34.66 21.02 -15.81
N LEU A 213 -34.25 22.21 -15.35
CA LEU A 213 -35.11 23.38 -15.31
C LEU A 213 -35.45 23.90 -16.70
N LEU A 214 -34.48 23.90 -17.61
CA LEU A 214 -34.65 24.30 -19.00
C LEU A 214 -35.56 23.31 -19.76
N ASP A 215 -35.41 22.01 -19.51
CA ASP A 215 -36.31 20.96 -20.01
C ASP A 215 -37.74 21.14 -19.51
N ARG A 216 -37.92 21.30 -18.21
CA ARG A 216 -39.24 21.51 -17.60
C ARG A 216 -39.93 22.76 -18.13
N LYS A 217 -39.16 23.80 -18.50
CA LYS A 217 -39.68 25.01 -19.14
C LYS A 217 -39.86 24.88 -20.66
N GLN A 218 -39.57 23.71 -21.23
CA GLN A 218 -39.62 23.42 -22.66
C GLN A 218 -38.80 24.41 -23.51
N ILE A 219 -37.68 24.89 -22.96
CA ILE A 219 -36.79 25.82 -23.66
C ILE A 219 -35.84 25.07 -24.61
N ILE A 220 -35.54 23.81 -24.27
CA ILE A 220 -34.68 22.90 -25.06
C ILE A 220 -35.53 21.75 -25.57
N SER A 221 -35.24 21.31 -26.79
CA SER A 221 -35.88 20.15 -27.42
C SER A 221 -35.32 18.84 -26.86
N ASN A 222 -36.11 17.77 -26.96
CA ASN A 222 -35.68 16.42 -26.58
C ASN A 222 -34.43 15.93 -27.34
N ALA A 223 -34.16 16.46 -28.54
CA ALA A 223 -32.97 16.14 -29.30
C ALA A 223 -31.72 16.82 -28.71
N GLU A 224 -31.81 18.12 -28.43
CA GLU A 224 -30.73 18.90 -27.77
C GLU A 224 -30.45 18.36 -26.37
N LEU A 225 -31.48 17.96 -25.63
CA LEU A 225 -31.34 17.40 -24.30
C LEU A 225 -30.63 16.05 -24.31
N LYS A 226 -30.89 15.20 -25.32
CA LYS A 226 -30.16 13.95 -25.53
C LYS A 226 -28.71 14.19 -25.90
N GLU A 227 -28.43 15.22 -26.69
CA GLU A 227 -27.08 15.60 -27.09
C GLU A 227 -26.28 16.13 -25.89
N ILE A 228 -26.88 17.04 -25.11
CA ILE A 228 -26.30 17.58 -23.87
C ILE A 228 -26.05 16.49 -22.83
N LYS A 229 -27.00 15.56 -22.62
CA LYS A 229 -26.82 14.45 -21.68
C LYS A 229 -25.75 13.47 -22.12
N LYS A 230 -25.65 13.21 -23.44
CA LYS A 230 -24.59 12.35 -23.98
C LYS A 230 -23.20 12.94 -23.72
N ASP A 231 -23.02 14.24 -23.98
CA ASP A 231 -21.75 14.93 -23.69
C ASP A 231 -21.48 15.02 -22.19
N HIS A 232 -22.51 15.23 -21.36
CA HIS A 232 -22.37 15.33 -19.91
C HIS A 232 -21.97 13.98 -19.27
N ASP A 233 -22.62 12.87 -19.64
CA ASP A 233 -22.28 11.54 -19.11
C ASP A 233 -20.88 11.06 -19.53
N GLU A 234 -20.38 11.53 -20.68
CA GLU A 234 -19.00 11.27 -21.13
C GLU A 234 -17.94 12.06 -20.33
N HIS A 235 -18.27 13.27 -19.85
CA HIS A 235 -17.30 14.19 -19.27
C HIS A 235 -17.34 14.33 -17.74
N LEU A 236 -18.39 13.82 -17.10
CA LEU A 236 -18.65 14.08 -15.69
C LEU A 236 -18.44 12.84 -14.82
N ASN A 237 -17.19 12.40 -14.80
CA ASN A 237 -16.76 11.31 -13.93
C ASN A 237 -15.53 11.78 -13.13
N LEU A 238 -15.70 12.03 -11.82
CA LEU A 238 -14.57 12.37 -10.94
C LEU A 238 -13.48 11.30 -10.95
N ILE A 239 -13.80 10.06 -11.32
CA ILE A 239 -12.80 9.01 -11.50
C ILE A 239 -11.88 9.26 -12.71
N ASN A 240 -12.34 9.98 -13.74
CA ASN A 240 -11.54 10.32 -14.92
C ASN A 240 -10.41 11.29 -14.55
N LEU A 241 -10.54 12.04 -13.43
CA LEU A 241 -9.44 12.83 -12.87
C LEU A 241 -8.27 11.96 -12.36
N TYR A 242 -8.53 10.67 -12.15
CA TYR A 242 -7.57 9.68 -11.71
C TYR A 242 -7.17 8.70 -12.82
N GLU A 243 -7.67 8.92 -14.05
CA GLU A 243 -7.22 8.21 -15.24
C GLU A 243 -5.84 8.72 -15.64
N VAL A 244 -4.96 7.80 -16.01
CA VAL A 244 -3.62 8.09 -16.55
C VAL A 244 -3.43 7.28 -17.83
N ASP A 245 -2.55 7.75 -18.72
CA ASP A 245 -2.34 7.13 -20.03
C ASP A 245 -1.84 5.67 -19.92
N ASP A 246 -0.77 5.45 -19.15
CA ASP A 246 -0.33 4.13 -18.70
C ASP A 246 -0.02 4.16 -17.20
N LEU A 247 -0.67 3.26 -16.46
CA LEU A 247 -0.53 3.21 -15.01
C LEU A 247 0.89 2.85 -14.57
N ASP A 248 1.52 1.87 -15.21
CA ASP A 248 2.81 1.36 -14.75
C ASP A 248 3.92 2.40 -15.03
N GLU A 249 3.90 3.04 -16.20
CA GLU A 249 4.81 4.14 -16.53
C GLU A 249 4.63 5.33 -15.58
N TYR A 250 3.38 5.69 -15.28
CA TYR A 250 3.09 6.78 -14.35
C TYR A 250 3.63 6.47 -12.94
N LEU A 251 3.43 5.26 -12.45
CA LEU A 251 3.89 4.86 -11.11
C LEU A 251 5.43 4.79 -11.03
N ASP A 252 6.10 4.31 -12.08
CA ASP A 252 7.57 4.28 -12.13
C ASP A 252 8.17 5.70 -12.10
N LYS A 253 7.57 6.63 -12.86
CA LYS A 253 8.04 8.01 -12.96
C LYS A 253 7.81 8.83 -11.69
N TYR A 254 6.67 8.65 -11.03
CA TYR A 254 6.24 9.50 -9.92
C TYR A 254 6.38 8.84 -8.52
N GLN A 255 6.80 7.58 -8.45
CA GLN A 255 7.03 6.83 -7.19
C GLN A 255 5.88 6.96 -6.18
N VAL A 256 4.65 6.85 -6.68
CA VAL A 256 3.41 7.06 -5.91
C VAL A 256 3.12 5.91 -4.97
#